data_AF-A0A090ZHJ6-F1
#
_entry.id   AF-A0A090ZHJ6-F1
#
_cell.length_a   1.000
_cell.length_b   1.000
_cell.length_c   1.000
_cell.angle_alpha   90.00
_cell.angle_beta   90.00
_cell.angle_gamma   90.00
#
_symmetry.space_group_name_H-M   'P 1'
#
loop_
_entity.id
_entity.type
_entity.pdbx_description
1 polymer ?
#
loop_
_entity_poly.entity_id
_entity_poly.type
_entity_poly.pdbx_seq_one_letter_code
_entity_poly.pdbx_strand_id
1 'polypeptide(L)'
;MEERHDYFSLPLMVRPGSLIAVGANRERPDYDYVDGARLHLFELEDGRETTARVYNPQGEQELEVCVQRQGEALTVSRVRGAAGKPWELVLRGISEVASVEGGTAAAGEQGVRIVPQAGSGEISITLA
;
A
#
# COMPACT_ATOMS: atom_id res chain seq x y z
N MET A 1 -17.76 -20.03 -16.40
CA MET A 1 -16.96 -20.76 -15.38
C MET A 1 -17.55 -20.40 -14.05
N GLU A 2 -18.09 -21.37 -13.31
CA GLU A 2 -18.48 -21.15 -11.91
C GLU A 2 -17.21 -21.28 -11.06
N GLU A 3 -16.86 -20.21 -10.35
CA GLU A 3 -15.75 -20.21 -9.43
C GLU A 3 -16.18 -21.00 -8.18
N ARG A 4 -15.47 -22.09 -7.88
CA ARG A 4 -15.86 -23.03 -6.82
C ARG A 4 -15.11 -22.67 -5.55
N HIS A 5 -15.81 -22.04 -4.62
CA HIS A 5 -15.28 -21.67 -3.30
C HIS A 5 -15.60 -22.75 -2.26
N ASP A 6 -14.62 -23.11 -1.45
CA ASP A 6 -14.81 -23.95 -0.27
C ASP A 6 -15.36 -23.13 0.91
N TYR A 7 -15.62 -23.78 2.06
CA TYR A 7 -16.18 -23.11 3.23
C TYR A 7 -15.32 -21.94 3.77
N PHE A 8 -14.01 -21.95 3.51
CA PHE A 8 -13.07 -20.91 3.95
C PHE A 8 -12.83 -19.83 2.91
N SER A 9 -13.46 -19.91 1.74
CA SER A 9 -13.30 -18.93 0.67
C SER A 9 -14.62 -18.32 0.27
N LEU A 10 -14.55 -17.04 -0.06
CA LEU A 10 -15.64 -16.26 -0.63
C LEU A 10 -14.99 -15.35 -1.69
N PRO A 11 -15.61 -15.19 -2.87
CA PRO A 11 -15.10 -14.26 -3.87
C PRO A 11 -15.22 -12.85 -3.32
N LEU A 12 -14.08 -12.23 -3.04
CA LEU A 12 -13.97 -10.84 -2.59
C LEU A 12 -13.06 -10.09 -3.57
N MET A 13 -13.65 -9.15 -4.30
CA MET A 13 -12.95 -8.37 -5.31
C MET A 13 -12.63 -6.97 -4.78
N VAL A 14 -11.45 -6.48 -5.11
CA VAL A 14 -11.05 -5.09 -4.85
C VAL A 14 -11.16 -4.29 -6.14
N ARG A 15 -11.67 -3.07 -6.05
CA ARG A 15 -11.78 -2.18 -7.21
C ARG A 15 -10.39 -1.74 -7.67
N PRO A 16 -10.11 -1.70 -8.99
CA PRO A 16 -8.92 -1.03 -9.53
C PRO A 16 -8.78 0.42 -9.04
N GLY A 17 -7.55 0.91 -8.95
CA GLY A 17 -7.22 2.22 -8.37
C GLY A 17 -7.41 2.33 -6.86
N SER A 18 -7.65 1.23 -6.14
CA SER A 18 -7.79 1.27 -4.68
C SER A 18 -6.44 1.20 -3.98
N LEU A 19 -6.29 1.97 -2.90
CA LEU A 19 -5.21 1.85 -1.94
C LEU A 19 -5.80 1.43 -0.59
N ILE A 20 -5.49 0.22 -0.12
CA ILE A 20 -6.11 -0.38 1.05
C ILE A 20 -5.07 -0.59 2.15
N ALA A 21 -5.31 -0.04 3.33
CA ALA A 21 -4.48 -0.31 4.51
C ALA A 21 -4.86 -1.65 5.15
N VAL A 22 -3.86 -2.49 5.39
CA VAL A 22 -3.96 -3.77 6.10
C VAL A 22 -3.00 -3.75 7.27
N GLY A 23 -3.52 -3.93 8.49
CA GLY A 23 -2.70 -3.90 9.69
C GLY A 23 -1.82 -5.14 9.86
N ALA A 24 -0.84 -5.02 10.77
CA ALA A 24 0.12 -6.08 11.08
C ALA A 24 -0.41 -7.11 12.10
N ASN A 25 -1.40 -6.75 12.92
CA ASN A 25 -1.89 -7.61 13.99
C ASN A 25 -3.08 -8.48 13.52
N ARG A 26 -3.01 -9.78 13.83
CA ARG A 26 -4.05 -10.78 13.50
C ARG A 26 -4.77 -11.34 14.73
N GLU A 27 -4.30 -11.02 15.92
CA GLU A 27 -4.76 -11.61 17.19
C GLU A 27 -5.81 -10.73 17.88
N ARG A 28 -5.66 -9.40 17.78
CA ARG A 28 -6.56 -8.44 18.44
C ARG A 28 -6.91 -7.26 17.52
N PRO A 29 -8.12 -6.69 17.67
CA PRO A 29 -8.54 -5.54 16.90
C PRO A 29 -8.00 -4.22 17.43
N ASP A 30 -7.61 -4.13 18.72
CA ASP A 30 -7.09 -2.92 19.35
C ASP A 30 -5.56 -2.89 19.33
N TYR A 31 -5.01 -2.19 18.35
CA TYR A 31 -3.57 -2.00 18.20
C TYR A 31 -3.30 -0.68 17.49
N ASP A 32 -2.02 -0.36 17.33
CA ASP A 32 -1.58 0.78 16.55
C ASP A 32 -1.72 0.46 15.06
N TYR A 33 -2.75 0.98 14.40
CA TYR A 33 -3.07 0.60 13.02
C TYR A 33 -2.02 1.04 12.00
N VAL A 34 -1.16 2.00 12.35
CA VAL A 34 -0.08 2.47 11.49
C VAL A 34 1.19 1.65 11.67
N ASP A 35 1.43 1.11 12.87
CA ASP A 35 2.63 0.31 13.16
C ASP A 35 2.65 -1.00 12.36
N GLY A 36 3.57 -1.07 11.39
CA GLY A 36 3.69 -2.21 10.47
C GLY A 36 2.58 -2.28 9.43
N ALA A 37 1.85 -1.18 9.18
CA ALA A 37 0.79 -1.16 8.19
C ALA A 37 1.29 -1.46 6.78
N ARG A 38 0.52 -2.26 6.03
CA ARG A 38 0.75 -2.52 4.61
C ARG A 38 -0.32 -1.85 3.79
N LEU A 39 0.08 -0.94 2.91
CA LEU A 39 -0.80 -0.27 1.97
C LEU A 39 -0.78 -1.04 0.66
N HIS A 40 -1.86 -1.72 0.32
CA HIS A 40 -1.98 -2.48 -0.92
C HIS A 40 -2.55 -1.60 -2.03
N LEU A 41 -1.73 -1.32 -3.05
CA LEU A 41 -2.14 -0.63 -4.26
C LEU A 41 -2.64 -1.65 -5.28
N PHE A 42 -3.86 -1.47 -5.77
CA PHE A 42 -4.48 -2.33 -6.78
C PHE A 42 -4.62 -1.57 -8.09
N GLU A 43 -3.97 -2.07 -9.15
CA GLU A 43 -4.17 -1.66 -10.55
C GLU A 43 -4.46 -0.16 -10.74
N LEU A 44 -3.49 0.70 -10.38
CA LEU A 44 -3.62 2.13 -10.60
C LEU A 44 -3.41 2.43 -12.09
N GLU A 45 -4.45 2.96 -12.73
CA GLU A 45 -4.43 3.37 -14.13
C GLU A 45 -3.52 4.59 -14.34
N ASP A 46 -3.03 4.74 -15.57
CA ASP A 46 -2.21 5.89 -15.94
C ASP A 46 -2.97 7.24 -15.79
N GLY A 47 -2.26 8.26 -15.32
CA GLY A 47 -2.79 9.61 -15.06
C GLY A 47 -3.72 9.69 -13.85
N ARG A 48 -3.85 8.60 -13.07
CA ARG A 48 -4.71 8.55 -11.89
C ARG A 48 -3.91 8.67 -10.60
N GLU A 49 -4.61 9.14 -9.57
CA GLU A 49 -4.13 9.18 -8.20
C GLU A 49 -5.10 8.46 -7.27
N THR A 50 -4.58 7.97 -6.15
CA THR A 50 -5.37 7.33 -5.10
C THR A 50 -4.77 7.62 -3.74
N THR A 51 -5.63 7.70 -2.71
CA THR A 51 -5.22 8.08 -1.36
C THR A 51 -5.78 7.11 -0.34
N ALA A 52 -4.94 6.68 0.58
CA ALA A 52 -5.33 5.92 1.76
C ALA A 52 -5.09 6.76 3.02
N ARG A 53 -6.07 6.68 3.94
CA ARG A 53 -6.04 7.32 5.25
C ARG A 53 -6.20 6.26 6.32
N VAL A 54 -5.32 6.29 7.32
CA VAL A 54 -5.40 5.42 8.50
C VAL A 54 -5.71 6.29 9.70
N TYR A 55 -6.72 5.88 10.47
CA TYR A 55 -7.21 6.58 11.66
C TYR A 55 -6.92 5.73 12.90
N ASN A 56 -6.58 6.35 14.02
CA ASN A 56 -6.45 5.66 15.29
C ASN A 56 -7.83 5.26 15.86
N PRO A 57 -7.89 4.45 16.93
CA PRO A 57 -9.15 4.10 17.59
C PRO A 57 -9.97 5.29 18.12
N GLN A 58 -9.34 6.46 18.31
CA GLN A 58 -9.99 7.71 18.71
C GLN A 58 -10.59 8.48 17.51
N GLY A 59 -10.41 7.99 16.28
CA GLY A 59 -10.90 8.61 15.04
C GLY A 59 -9.99 9.71 14.49
N GLU A 60 -8.78 9.86 15.00
CA GLU A 60 -7.81 10.85 14.54
C GLU A 60 -6.95 10.28 13.41
N GLN A 61 -6.77 11.05 12.34
CA GLN A 61 -5.98 10.62 11.19
C GLN A 61 -4.48 10.58 11.51
N GLU A 62 -3.90 9.39 11.52
CA GLU A 62 -2.49 9.17 11.83
C GLU A 62 -1.59 9.07 10.60
N LEU A 63 -2.09 8.55 9.48
CA LEU A 63 -1.33 8.38 8.23
C LEU A 63 -2.20 8.73 7.03
N GLU A 64 -1.63 9.46 6.06
CA GLU A 64 -2.19 9.69 4.73
C GLU A 64 -1.11 9.51 3.66
N VAL A 65 -1.36 8.59 2.75
CA VAL A 65 -0.48 8.29 1.62
C VAL A 65 -1.25 8.48 0.33
N CYS A 66 -0.71 9.31 -0.56
CA CYS A 66 -1.19 9.48 -1.92
C CYS A 66 -0.21 8.77 -2.88
N VAL A 67 -0.75 8.06 -3.86
CA VAL A 67 0.01 7.46 -4.95
C VAL A 67 -0.56 7.95 -6.26
N GLN A 68 0.30 8.51 -7.10
CA GLN A 68 -0.04 8.94 -8.45
C GLN A 68 0.74 8.13 -9.47
N ARG A 69 0.10 7.79 -10.59
CA ARG A 69 0.76 7.17 -11.74
C ARG A 69 0.86 8.15 -12.91
N GLN A 70 2.03 8.20 -13.53
CA GLN A 70 2.29 8.89 -14.80
C GLN A 70 3.16 8.00 -15.69
N GLY A 71 2.55 7.40 -16.71
CA GLY A 71 3.13 6.35 -17.55
C GLY A 71 3.60 5.15 -16.72
N GLU A 72 4.90 4.96 -16.69
CA GLU A 72 5.60 3.90 -15.95
C GLU A 72 6.10 4.37 -14.57
N ALA A 73 5.93 5.66 -14.24
CA ALA A 73 6.33 6.21 -12.95
C ALA A 73 5.16 6.20 -11.96
N LEU A 74 5.42 5.69 -10.76
CA LEU A 74 4.56 5.84 -9.59
C LEU A 74 5.25 6.79 -8.60
N THR A 75 4.57 7.87 -8.24
CA THR A 75 5.02 8.82 -7.23
C THR A 75 4.17 8.63 -5.98
N VAL A 76 4.83 8.30 -4.87
CA VAL A 76 4.21 8.16 -3.56
C VAL A 76 4.56 9.41 -2.77
N SER A 77 3.55 10.21 -2.46
CA SER A 77 3.69 11.39 -1.62
C SER A 77 2.92 11.19 -0.32
N ARG A 78 3.54 11.61 0.78
CA ARG A 78 2.92 11.56 2.09
C ARG A 78 2.35 12.94 2.41
N VAL A 79 1.03 13.01 2.51
CA VAL A 79 0.36 14.28 2.86
C VAL A 79 0.30 14.46 4.38
N ARG A 80 0.38 13.38 5.19
CA ARG A 80 0.41 13.45 6.67
C ARG A 80 0.92 12.16 7.35
N GLY A 81 1.74 12.30 8.41
CA GLY A 81 1.75 11.40 9.60
C GLY A 81 2.09 9.90 9.41
N ALA A 82 2.35 9.11 10.46
CA ALA A 82 3.38 8.07 10.65
C ALA A 82 4.59 8.68 11.34
N ALA A 83 4.42 8.96 12.63
CA ALA A 83 5.42 9.52 13.52
C ALA A 83 6.63 8.57 13.69
N GLY A 84 7.42 8.36 12.63
CA GLY A 84 8.53 7.41 12.59
C GLY A 84 8.12 5.93 12.60
N LYS A 85 6.82 5.63 12.51
CA LYS A 85 6.30 4.25 12.50
C LYS A 85 6.57 3.57 11.16
N PRO A 86 6.98 2.29 11.14
CA PRO A 86 7.22 1.55 9.91
C PRO A 86 5.91 1.26 9.19
N TRP A 87 5.92 1.41 7.86
CA TRP A 87 4.82 0.98 6.98
C TRP A 87 5.42 0.56 5.64
N GLU A 88 4.66 -0.19 4.85
CA GLU A 88 5.09 -0.69 3.53
C GLU A 88 4.02 -0.42 2.48
N LEU A 89 4.43 -0.15 1.24
CA LEU A 89 3.55 -0.15 0.07
C LEU A 89 3.69 -1.47 -0.67
N VAL A 90 2.58 -2.13 -0.99
CA VAL A 90 2.55 -3.39 -1.75
C VAL A 90 1.90 -3.12 -3.10
N LEU A 91 2.67 -3.30 -4.18
CA LEU A 91 2.18 -3.19 -5.55
C LEU A 91 1.55 -4.51 -5.97
N ARG A 92 0.22 -4.62 -5.87
CA ARG A 92 -0.50 -5.87 -6.13
C ARG A 92 -0.42 -6.23 -7.62
N GLY A 93 -0.03 -7.48 -7.89
CA GLY A 93 0.06 -8.00 -9.25
C GLY A 93 1.32 -7.58 -10.02
N ILE A 94 2.23 -6.82 -9.38
CA ILE A 94 3.51 -6.41 -9.97
C ILE A 94 4.62 -7.25 -9.33
N SER A 95 5.34 -8.04 -10.13
CA SER A 95 6.38 -8.96 -9.67
C SER A 95 7.76 -8.32 -9.57
N GLU A 96 8.01 -7.27 -10.34
CA GLU A 96 9.29 -6.56 -10.39
C GLU A 96 9.09 -5.08 -10.71
N VAL A 97 10.06 -4.26 -10.32
CA VAL A 97 10.13 -2.82 -10.59
C VAL A 97 11.52 -2.51 -11.13
N ALA A 98 11.63 -1.58 -12.06
CA ALA A 98 12.90 -1.20 -12.68
C ALA A 98 13.80 -0.44 -11.71
N SER A 99 13.24 0.47 -10.91
CA SER A 99 13.98 1.25 -9.93
C SER A 99 13.06 1.80 -8.83
N VAL A 100 13.67 2.14 -7.70
CA VAL A 100 13.00 2.80 -6.57
C VAL A 100 13.94 3.84 -5.97
N GLU A 101 13.44 5.05 -5.78
CA GLU A 101 14.12 6.16 -5.12
C GLU A 101 13.36 6.53 -3.84
N GLY A 102 14.07 6.77 -2.74
CA GLY A 102 13.45 7.07 -1.44
C GLY A 102 12.88 5.85 -0.69
N GLY A 103 13.13 4.64 -1.18
CA GLY A 103 12.68 3.38 -0.60
C GLY A 103 13.51 2.19 -1.02
N THR A 104 13.21 1.02 -0.45
CA THR A 104 13.82 -0.26 -0.80
C THR A 104 12.75 -1.23 -1.30
N ALA A 105 12.96 -1.84 -2.46
CA ALA A 105 12.10 -2.89 -2.99
C ALA A 105 12.46 -4.27 -2.42
N ALA A 106 11.45 -5.08 -2.12
CA ALA A 106 11.58 -6.48 -1.76
C ALA A 106 10.47 -7.31 -2.43
N ALA A 107 10.80 -8.50 -2.92
CA ALA A 107 9.80 -9.42 -3.46
C ALA A 107 8.85 -9.91 -2.36
N GLY A 108 7.57 -10.10 -2.71
CA GLY A 108 6.54 -10.63 -1.83
C GLY A 108 5.54 -11.50 -2.55
N GLU A 109 4.85 -12.37 -1.81
CA GLU A 109 3.86 -13.31 -2.37
C GLU A 109 2.71 -12.62 -3.12
N GLN A 110 2.39 -11.38 -2.74
CA GLN A 110 1.28 -10.60 -3.30
C GLN A 110 1.74 -9.52 -4.30
N GLY A 111 3.04 -9.46 -4.58
CA GLY A 111 3.70 -8.44 -5.39
C GLY A 111 4.89 -7.79 -4.68
N VAL A 112 5.52 -6.83 -5.35
CA VAL A 112 6.66 -6.07 -4.81
C VAL A 112 6.23 -5.24 -3.61
N ARG A 113 7.02 -5.31 -2.54
CA ARG A 113 6.89 -4.46 -1.35
C ARG A 113 7.93 -3.36 -1.39
N ILE A 114 7.52 -2.14 -1.12
CA ILE A 114 8.36 -0.96 -1.04
C ILE A 114 8.38 -0.50 0.40
N VAL A 115 9.57 -0.49 0.99
CA VAL A 115 9.80 0.01 2.34
C VAL A 115 10.35 1.44 2.23
N PRO A 116 9.61 2.47 2.65
CA PRO A 116 10.09 3.86 2.70
C PRO A 116 11.36 4.00 3.52
N GLN A 117 12.32 4.79 3.05
CA GLN A 117 13.47 5.17 3.88
C GLN A 117 13.06 6.25 4.89
N ALA A 118 13.61 6.17 6.10
CA ALA A 118 13.34 7.15 7.14
C ALA A 118 13.80 8.55 6.68
N GLY A 119 12.86 9.50 6.59
CA GLY A 119 13.13 10.88 6.19
C GLY A 119 12.90 11.20 4.71
N SER A 120 12.57 10.21 3.87
CA SER A 120 12.13 10.46 2.48
C SER A 120 10.68 10.95 2.47
N GLY A 121 10.48 12.20 2.05
CA GLY A 121 9.13 12.80 1.93
C GLY A 121 8.35 12.33 0.70
N GLU A 122 9.07 11.83 -0.31
CA GLU A 122 8.54 11.35 -1.57
C GLU A 122 9.32 10.09 -2.00
N ILE A 123 8.62 9.14 -2.62
CA ILE A 123 9.19 7.91 -3.17
C ILE A 123 8.80 7.83 -4.64
N SER A 124 9.78 7.64 -5.51
CA SER A 124 9.56 7.45 -6.95
C SER A 124 9.88 6.01 -7.31
N ILE A 125 8.94 5.34 -7.96
CA ILE A 125 9.06 3.95 -8.38
C ILE A 125 8.86 3.90 -9.90
N THR A 126 9.78 3.27 -10.61
CA THR A 126 9.62 3.01 -12.05
C THR A 126 9.22 1.55 -12.25
N LEU A 127 8.10 1.34 -12.94
CA LEU A 127 7.61 0.03 -13.34
C LEU A 127 8.51 -0.55 -14.44
N ALA A 128 8.64 -1.88 -14.47
CA ALA A 128 9.40 -2.61 -15.49
C ALA A 128 8.55 -2.93 -16.73
#